data_AF-A0A9E2TYS4-F1
#
_entry.id   AF-A0A9E2TYS4-F1
#
_cell.length_a   1.000
_cell.length_b   1.000
_cell.length_c   1.000
_cell.angle_alpha   90.00
_cell.angle_beta   90.00
_cell.angle_gamma   90.00
#
_symmetry.space_group_name_H-M   'P 1'
#
loop_
_entity.id
_entity.type
_entity.pdbx_description
1 polymer ?
#
loop_
_entity_poly.entity_id
_entity_poly.type
_entity_poly.pdbx_seq_one_letter_code
_entity_poly.pdbx_strand_id
1 'polypeptide(L)'
;MTWKEYLISKKIDPDRFKSGNNRLFREFDLLFSQVHPDSFTAQKLYLINKIRRLYKLEPEDKKTVEAPAKKPKPKMAPRIKK
;
A
#
# COMPACT_ATOMS: atom_id res chain seq x y z
N MET A 1 -0.95 -17.92 5.91
CA MET A 1 -1.71 -16.74 5.45
C MET A 1 -1.11 -16.28 4.13
N THR A 2 -1.89 -16.19 3.06
CA THR A 2 -1.44 -15.62 1.79
C THR A 2 -1.47 -14.09 1.84
N TRP A 3 -0.73 -13.43 0.96
CA TRP A 3 -0.70 -11.97 0.88
C TRP A 3 -2.09 -11.35 0.66
N LYS A 4 -2.92 -11.98 -0.17
CA LYS A 4 -4.30 -11.52 -0.42
C LYS A 4 -5.16 -11.61 0.84
N GLU A 5 -5.10 -12.73 1.56
CA GLU A 5 -5.82 -12.90 2.84
C GLU A 5 -5.36 -11.89 3.89
N TYR A 6 -4.06 -11.59 3.92
CA TYR A 6 -3.50 -10.55 4.78
C TYR A 6 -4.09 -9.17 4.49
N LEU A 7 -4.18 -8.78 3.22
CA LEU A 7 -4.77 -7.51 2.82
C LEU A 7 -6.25 -7.41 3.23
N ILE A 8 -7.03 -8.47 3.01
CA ILE A 8 -8.44 -8.52 3.41
C ILE A 8 -8.58 -8.37 4.94
N SER A 9 -7.75 -9.07 5.71
CA SER A 9 -7.69 -8.94 7.19
C SER A 9 -7.39 -7.50 7.63
N LYS A 10 -6.60 -6.75 6.85
CA LYS A 10 -6.30 -5.33 7.10
C LYS A 10 -7.33 -4.35 6.51
N LYS A 11 -8.46 -4.84 5.99
CA LYS A 11 -9.50 -4.04 5.30
C LYS A 11 -8.97 -3.32 4.06
N ILE A 12 -8.08 -3.98 3.33
CA ILE A 12 -7.48 -3.49 2.09
C ILE A 12 -8.00 -4.35 0.94
N ASP A 13 -8.44 -3.71 -0.13
CA ASP A 13 -8.90 -4.36 -1.35
C ASP A 13 -7.68 -4.77 -2.20
N PRO A 14 -7.44 -6.08 -2.40
CA PRO A 14 -6.27 -6.56 -3.15
C PRO A 14 -6.33 -6.22 -4.64
N ASP A 15 -7.52 -6.17 -5.24
CA ASP A 15 -7.71 -5.90 -6.67
C ASP A 15 -7.53 -4.41 -6.97
N ARG A 16 -8.06 -3.53 -6.12
CA ARG A 16 -7.80 -2.09 -6.19
C ARG A 16 -6.32 -1.78 -5.94
N PHE A 17 -5.69 -2.42 -4.96
CA PHE A 17 -4.27 -2.18 -4.69
C PHE A 17 -3.38 -2.63 -5.85
N LYS A 18 -3.64 -3.80 -6.43
CA LYS A 18 -2.92 -4.31 -7.61
C LYS A 18 -3.11 -3.40 -8.83
N SER A 19 -4.33 -2.92 -9.07
CA SER A 19 -4.64 -2.03 -10.20
C SER A 19 -4.01 -0.65 -10.06
N GLY A 20 -4.00 -0.08 -8.85
CA GLY A 20 -3.40 1.23 -8.59
C GLY A 20 -1.87 1.20 -8.53
N ASN A 21 -1.27 0.12 -8.01
CA ASN A 21 0.18 0.03 -7.84
C ASN A 21 0.70 -1.42 -7.91
N ASN A 22 0.65 -2.01 -9.12
CA ASN A 22 1.11 -3.39 -9.37
C ASN A 22 2.57 -3.65 -8.95
N ARG A 23 3.45 -2.65 -9.06
CA ARG A 23 4.86 -2.78 -8.66
C ARG A 23 5.00 -3.00 -7.14
N LEU A 24 4.37 -2.14 -6.33
CA LEU A 24 4.38 -2.28 -4.87
C LEU A 24 3.65 -3.55 -4.43
N PHE A 25 2.58 -3.94 -5.13
CA PHE A 25 1.86 -5.18 -4.85
C PHE A 25 2.80 -6.39 -4.95
N ARG A 26 3.54 -6.53 -6.06
CA ARG A 26 4.51 -7.64 -6.24
C ARG A 26 5.67 -7.57 -5.28
N GLU A 27 6.22 -6.38 -5.03
CA GLU A 27 7.33 -6.22 -4.08
C GLU A 27 6.92 -6.64 -2.67
N PHE A 28 5.72 -6.25 -2.24
CA PHE A 28 5.21 -6.61 -0.92
C PHE A 28 4.83 -8.08 -0.83
N ASP A 29 4.29 -8.68 -1.89
CA ASP A 29 4.03 -10.12 -1.97
C ASP A 29 5.31 -10.94 -1.79
N LEU A 30 6.39 -10.56 -2.50
CA LEU A 30 7.70 -11.20 -2.36
C LEU A 30 8.30 -11.02 -0.96
N LEU A 31 8.19 -9.82 -0.37
CA LEU A 31 8.67 -9.56 0.99
C LEU A 31 7.86 -10.30 2.05
N PHE A 32 6.54 -10.35 1.88
CA PHE A 32 5.62 -11.04 2.78
C PHE A 32 5.86 -12.56 2.75
N SER A 33 6.27 -13.12 1.61
CA SER A 33 6.69 -14.52 1.52
C SER A 33 7.97 -14.83 2.28
N GLN A 34 8.79 -13.82 2.63
CA GLN A 34 10.08 -14.01 3.30
C GLN A 34 10.01 -13.80 4.82
N VAL A 35 8.97 -13.16 5.34
CA VAL A 35 8.87 -12.81 6.77
C VAL A 35 7.48 -13.12 7.32
N HIS A 36 7.39 -13.28 8.65
CA HIS A 36 6.10 -13.49 9.31
C HIS A 36 5.16 -12.27 9.13
N PRO A 37 3.83 -12.45 9.00
CA PRO A 37 2.87 -11.36 8.82
C PRO A 37 3.00 -10.23 9.85
N ASP A 38 3.29 -10.55 11.11
CA ASP A 38 3.44 -9.54 12.16
C ASP A 38 4.73 -8.73 12.00
N SER A 39 5.83 -9.40 11.63
CA SER A 39 7.10 -8.73 11.34
C SER A 39 6.96 -7.82 10.11
N PHE A 40 6.28 -8.30 9.06
CA PHE A 40 5.96 -7.48 7.89
C PHE A 40 5.14 -6.24 8.28
N THR A 41 4.10 -6.44 9.11
CA THR A 41 3.25 -5.37 9.59
C THR A 41 4.05 -4.33 10.36
N ALA A 42 4.93 -4.74 11.26
CA ALA A 42 5.78 -3.83 12.04
C ALA A 42 6.71 -3.01 11.13
N GLN A 43 7.38 -3.67 10.18
CA GLN A 43 8.31 -3.01 9.25
C GLN A 43 7.61 -2.05 8.27
N LYS A 44 6.40 -2.38 7.83
CA LYS A 44 5.67 -1.65 6.79
C LYS A 44 4.42 -0.94 7.32
N LEU A 45 4.27 -0.78 8.63
CA LEU A 45 3.06 -0.27 9.28
C LEU A 45 2.54 1.03 8.66
N TYR A 46 3.44 2.01 8.48
CA TYR A 46 3.11 3.30 7.88
C TYR A 46 2.65 3.18 6.42
N LEU A 47 3.28 2.29 5.65
CA LEU A 47 2.92 2.05 4.25
C LEU A 47 1.60 1.31 4.14
N ILE A 48 1.37 0.30 4.97
CA ILE A 48 0.11 -0.44 5.05
C ILE A 48 -1.03 0.49 5.46
N ASN A 49 -0.81 1.37 6.42
CA ASN A 49 -1.79 2.39 6.81
C ASN A 49 -2.11 3.36 5.65
N LYS A 50 -1.11 3.75 4.87
CA LYS A 50 -1.32 4.59 3.67
C LYS A 50 -2.11 3.83 2.59
N ILE A 51 -1.76 2.58 2.31
CA ILE A 51 -2.46 1.70 1.37
C ILE A 51 -3.91 1.50 1.83
N ARG A 52 -4.15 1.26 3.13
CA ARG A 52 -5.49 1.11 3.70
C ARG A 52 -6.37 2.34 3.54
N ARG A 53 -5.80 3.56 3.60
CA ARG A 53 -6.54 4.80 3.34
C ARG A 53 -6.86 5.00 1.86
N LEU A 54 -6.03 4.46 0.96
CA LEU A 54 -6.17 4.62 -0.49
C LEU A 54 -7.06 3.53 -1.13
N TYR A 55 -6.93 2.30 -0.66
CA TYR A 55 -7.57 1.11 -1.23
C TYR A 55 -8.37 0.38 -0.15
N LYS A 56 -9.15 1.14 0.63
CA LYS A 56 -10.02 0.57 1.67
C LYS A 56 -11.03 -0.37 1.01
N LEU A 57 -11.20 -1.54 1.61
CA LEU A 57 -12.27 -2.48 1.25
C LEU A 57 -13.58 -1.91 1.82
N GLU A 58 -14.33 -1.18 1.00
CA GLU A 58 -15.68 -0.73 1.33
C GLU A 58 -16.68 -1.78 0.88
N PRO A 59 -17.66 -2.15 1.72
CA PRO A 59 -18.74 -3.03 1.32
C PRO A 59 -19.61 -2.28 0.30
N GLU A 60 -19.56 -2.75 -0.94
CA GLU A 60 -20.48 -2.44 -2.04
C GLU A 60 -21.02 -1.01 -2.08
N ASP A 61 -20.31 -0.11 -2.73
CA ASP A 61 -20.90 0.77 -3.74
C ASP A 61 -19.80 1.59 -4.41
N LYS A 62 -19.93 1.80 -5.72
CA LYS A 62 -19.04 2.59 -6.59
C LYS A 62 -17.80 1.87 -7.11
N LYS A 63 -18.08 1.08 -8.16
CA LYS A 63 -17.33 1.09 -9.43
C LYS A 63 -16.89 2.53 -9.81
N THR A 64 -15.83 2.61 -10.62
CA THR A 64 -15.25 3.80 -11.29
C THR A 64 -14.56 4.85 -10.41
N VAL A 65 -13.22 4.92 -10.45
CA VAL A 65 -12.46 5.98 -11.17
C VAL A 65 -10.94 5.74 -11.07
N GLU A 66 -10.31 5.58 -12.24
CA GLU A 66 -9.13 6.31 -12.73
C GLU A 66 -7.87 6.41 -11.85
N ALA A 67 -6.75 5.98 -12.44
CA ALA A 67 -5.41 6.35 -12.01
C ALA A 67 -5.24 7.88 -11.95
N PRO A 68 -4.73 8.44 -10.84
CA PRO A 68 -4.08 9.73 -10.88
C PRO A 68 -2.58 9.54 -10.69
N ALA A 69 -1.87 9.69 -11.80
CA ALA A 69 -0.68 10.50 -11.95
C ALA A 69 0.06 10.95 -10.67
N LYS A 70 1.38 10.67 -10.70
CA LYS A 70 2.48 11.54 -10.24
C LYS A 70 2.15 12.52 -9.10
N LYS A 71 2.62 12.25 -7.89
CA LYS A 71 2.93 13.31 -6.92
C LYS A 71 4.46 13.42 -6.78
N PRO A 72 5.04 14.62 -6.97
CA PRO A 72 6.48 14.80 -7.03
C PRO A 72 7.10 14.49 -5.67
N LYS A 73 8.30 13.91 -5.68
CA LYS A 73 9.14 13.79 -4.49
C LYS A 73 9.27 15.18 -3.85
N PRO A 74 9.09 15.35 -2.53
CA PRO A 74 9.41 16.62 -1.90
C PRO A 74 10.93 16.86 -2.07
N LYS A 75 11.30 17.96 -2.72
CA LYS A 75 12.69 18.44 -2.71
C LYS A 75 12.99 18.88 -1.28
N MET A 76 13.74 18.09 -0.53
CA MET A 76 14.33 18.52 0.74
C MET A 76 15.36 19.59 0.41
N ALA A 77 14.98 20.86 0.54
CA ALA A 77 15.94 21.95 0.46
C ALA A 77 16.88 21.86 1.69
N PRO A 78 18.21 21.86 1.52
CA PRO A 78 19.10 22.01 2.66
C PRO A 78 18.94 23.43 3.21
N ARG A 79 18.58 23.59 4.48
CA ARG A 79 18.75 24.86 5.19
C ARG A 79 20.24 25.03 5.46
N ILE A 80 20.92 25.78 4.60
CA ILE A 80 22.26 26.31 4.89
C ILE A 80 22.08 27.35 6.00
N LYS A 81 22.59 27.06 7.20
CA LYS A 81 22.81 28.08 8.22
C LYS A 81 24.16 28.73 7.94
N LYS A 82 24.14 30.05 7.80
CA LYS A 82 25.32 30.91 7.63
C LYS A 82 26.04 31.07 8.97
#